data_AF-A0A2P5DCX2-F1
#
_entry.id   AF-A0A2P5DCX2-F1
#
_cell.length_a   1.000
_cell.length_b   1.000
_cell.length_c   1.000
_cell.angle_alpha   90.00
_cell.angle_beta   90.00
_cell.angle_gamma   90.00
#
_symmetry.space_group_name_H-M   'P 1'
#
loop_
_entity.id
_entity.type
_entity.pdbx_description
1 polymer ?
#
loop_
_entity_poly.entity_id
_entity_poly.type
_entity_poly.pdbx_seq_one_letter_code
_entity_poly.pdbx_strand_id
1 'polypeptide(L)'
;MENIESNFPCSSWEINPNSSKWLAENLKEMDQSVRRMLTLIEEDGSLTMNVEMYFQRKSELLANVKEFHQLYRTLAERYDYMKKELCKSIPSDLQLRGSGNSESSYEQDSPLLTPDVKVGLPKSGHQAAGFDTSPSSPGAGSVFSLKEGNEYSSLSSSDSESESFVNNYLRTPLSINSQSLQQKTIELETELSNLNDKLQTREADLELERKRVLDLQGQIFELETHVSNTDYKSGMLEEELEVTRNMFKGSDKEIAKLRHVLNERETEGHQLQNQLELAREDIATFEALLDSERRHVSELQERIVRCNADVSDRDLKVSELKAALHDAEKQFSVEKAQLQFDVSSLSEKQVLLGLRLKECEMRTKELEDKILLSEAEKIEMQRLHVAEEMALKNENNQLKVELSERREHVEVLNKEFDKFKLKYDMLMAEKDGLIARVDSLMANLSARDNQIQEIERYLSQLCKKQEELIDESQNSQRLIDELKLRIDELQNEVDRQRVVISDGAEEKREAIRQLCFSLEHYRSGYQELRQAIIGHRWNVVMAA
;
A
#
# COMPACT_ATOMS: atom_id res chain seq x y z
N MET A 1 19.29 -9.68 34.04
CA MET A 1 19.29 -8.75 32.89
C MET A 1 20.07 -9.38 31.73
N GLU A 2 19.72 -10.56 31.20
CA GLU A 2 18.40 -11.13 30.84
C GLU A 2 17.70 -10.43 29.68
N ASN A 3 17.21 -11.27 28.77
CA ASN A 3 16.60 -10.93 27.50
C ASN A 3 15.22 -10.28 27.70
N ILE A 4 14.83 -9.43 26.75
CA ILE A 4 13.45 -9.40 26.28
C ILE A 4 13.50 -9.48 24.75
N GLU A 5 13.41 -10.71 24.23
CA GLU A 5 13.15 -10.95 22.81
C GLU A 5 11.66 -10.66 22.54
N SER A 6 11.36 -9.55 21.85
CA SER A 6 9.99 -9.18 21.50
C SER A 6 9.47 -10.02 20.34
N ASN A 7 9.04 -11.26 20.63
CA ASN A 7 8.39 -12.15 19.67
C ASN A 7 7.08 -11.55 19.15
N PHE A 8 7.12 -10.98 17.95
CA PHE A 8 5.94 -10.70 17.14
C PHE A 8 5.84 -11.72 16.00
N PRO A 9 4.74 -12.49 15.89
CA PRO A 9 4.54 -13.44 14.80
C PRO A 9 4.19 -12.70 13.49
N CYS A 10 5.21 -12.24 12.77
CA CYS A 10 5.04 -11.60 11.47
C CYS A 10 4.74 -12.64 10.38
N SER A 11 3.47 -13.03 10.27
CA SER A 11 3.01 -14.08 9.35
C SER A 11 3.18 -13.70 7.87
N SER A 12 4.22 -14.26 7.25
CA SER A 12 4.26 -14.67 5.83
C SER A 12 4.11 -13.57 4.76
N TRP A 13 5.18 -12.81 4.53
CA TRP A 13 5.69 -12.60 3.16
C TRP A 13 7.19 -12.22 3.16
N GLU A 14 8.03 -13.11 3.68
CA GLU A 14 9.45 -13.09 3.33
C GLU A 14 9.59 -13.30 1.82
N ILE A 15 9.96 -12.23 1.09
CA ILE A 15 10.29 -12.32 -0.33
C ILE A 15 11.65 -13.02 -0.45
N ASN A 16 11.63 -14.35 -0.40
CA ASN A 16 12.83 -15.17 -0.48
C ASN A 16 13.54 -14.88 -1.82
N PRO A 17 14.76 -14.32 -1.82
CA PRO A 17 15.42 -13.86 -3.04
C PRO A 17 15.79 -15.01 -3.99
N ASN A 18 15.79 -16.25 -3.51
CA ASN A 18 16.02 -17.46 -4.32
C ASN A 18 14.76 -17.95 -5.06
N SER A 19 13.59 -17.34 -4.85
CA SER A 19 12.31 -17.77 -5.45
C SER A 19 12.23 -17.59 -6.97
N SER A 20 13.03 -16.69 -7.55
CA SER A 20 13.09 -16.47 -9.00
C SER A 20 14.47 -15.97 -9.42
N LYS A 21 15.07 -16.62 -10.43
CA LYS A 21 16.39 -16.23 -10.98
C LYS A 21 16.44 -14.76 -11.36
N TRP A 22 15.40 -14.27 -12.02
CA TRP A 22 15.30 -12.88 -12.45
C TRP A 22 15.22 -11.89 -11.26
N LEU A 23 14.62 -12.28 -10.13
CA LEU A 23 14.61 -11.44 -8.93
C LEU A 23 16.02 -11.32 -8.35
N ALA A 24 16.76 -12.43 -8.26
CA ALA A 24 18.15 -12.43 -7.81
C ALA A 24 19.08 -11.62 -8.77
N GLU A 25 18.86 -11.72 -10.07
CA GLU A 25 19.58 -10.95 -11.09
C GLU A 25 19.27 -9.44 -10.97
N ASN A 26 17.99 -9.06 -10.90
CA ASN A 26 17.57 -7.66 -10.79
C ASN A 26 18.02 -7.01 -9.47
N LEU A 27 17.93 -7.74 -8.34
CA LEU A 27 18.50 -7.29 -7.06
C LEU A 27 20.00 -7.06 -7.19
N LYS A 28 20.75 -8.01 -7.77
CA LYS A 28 22.21 -7.88 -8.00
C LYS A 28 22.57 -6.68 -8.90
N GLU A 29 21.77 -6.38 -9.93
CA GLU A 29 21.95 -5.22 -10.80
C GLU A 29 21.69 -3.89 -10.06
N MET A 30 20.61 -3.81 -9.28
CA MET A 30 20.33 -2.65 -8.42
C MET A 30 21.46 -2.43 -7.41
N ASP A 31 21.94 -3.50 -6.79
CA ASP A 31 23.02 -3.51 -5.81
C ASP A 31 24.38 -3.09 -6.46
N GLN A 32 24.62 -3.47 -7.72
CA GLN A 32 25.75 -3.00 -8.52
C GLN A 32 25.59 -1.54 -9.00
N SER A 33 24.36 -1.05 -9.18
CA SER A 33 24.08 0.37 -9.45
C SER A 33 24.33 1.23 -8.19
N VAL A 34 23.89 0.79 -7.02
CA VAL A 34 24.19 1.45 -5.73
C VAL A 34 25.69 1.54 -5.49
N ARG A 35 26.44 0.46 -5.72
CA ARG A 35 27.92 0.49 -5.63
C ARG A 35 28.56 1.51 -6.59
N ARG A 36 28.08 1.62 -7.84
CA ARG A 36 28.55 2.64 -8.80
C ARG A 36 28.25 4.07 -8.34
N MET A 37 27.08 4.30 -7.75
CA MET A 37 26.71 5.62 -7.20
C MET A 37 27.56 5.98 -5.99
N LEU A 38 27.87 5.02 -5.12
CA LEU A 38 28.75 5.24 -3.97
C LEU A 38 30.19 5.57 -4.39
N THR A 39 30.78 4.86 -5.35
CA THR A 39 32.14 5.19 -5.84
C THR A 39 32.22 6.60 -6.44
N LEU A 40 31.18 7.04 -7.17
CA LEU A 40 31.11 8.41 -7.70
C LEU A 40 30.99 9.50 -6.62
N ILE A 41 30.69 9.14 -5.36
CA ILE A 41 30.57 10.04 -4.21
C ILE A 41 31.81 9.95 -3.30
N GLU A 42 32.36 8.75 -3.08
CA GLU A 42 33.56 8.56 -2.24
C GLU A 42 34.82 9.13 -2.89
N GLU A 43 34.89 9.19 -4.22
CA GLU A 43 36.01 9.81 -4.95
C GLU A 43 36.06 11.36 -4.84
N ASP A 44 35.13 12.00 -4.12
CA ASP A 44 35.08 13.46 -3.91
C ASP A 44 36.09 13.95 -2.84
N GLY A 45 36.72 13.04 -2.09
CA GLY A 45 37.73 13.35 -1.06
C GLY A 45 39.07 13.87 -1.59
N SER A 46 39.27 13.98 -2.90
CA SER A 46 40.51 14.49 -3.52
C SER A 46 40.39 15.97 -3.86
N LEU A 47 41.03 16.82 -3.06
CA LEU A 47 40.80 18.28 -2.96
C LEU A 47 41.25 19.13 -4.17
N THR A 48 41.44 18.51 -5.34
CA THR A 48 41.96 19.14 -6.58
C THR A 48 41.04 18.83 -7.78
N MET A 49 39.73 18.74 -7.57
CA MET A 49 38.79 18.43 -8.65
C MET A 49 38.54 19.64 -9.57
N ASN A 50 38.86 19.48 -10.85
CA ASN A 50 38.62 20.51 -11.87
C ASN A 50 37.12 20.65 -12.17
N VAL A 51 36.66 21.85 -12.55
CA VAL A 51 35.23 22.17 -12.72
C VAL A 51 34.53 21.23 -13.72
N GLU A 52 35.23 20.87 -14.80
CA GLU A 52 34.75 19.91 -15.81
C GLU A 52 34.46 18.52 -15.20
N MET A 53 35.35 18.02 -14.33
CA MET A 53 35.20 16.72 -13.67
C MET A 53 33.99 16.71 -12.72
N TYR A 54 33.68 17.84 -12.07
CA TYR A 54 32.48 17.96 -11.24
C TYR A 54 31.19 17.88 -12.07
N PHE A 55 31.11 18.59 -13.20
CA PHE A 55 29.95 18.49 -14.09
C PHE A 55 29.82 17.10 -14.74
N GLN A 56 30.93 16.49 -15.14
CA GLN A 56 30.96 15.13 -15.69
C GLN A 56 30.48 14.09 -14.65
N ARG A 57 31.09 14.03 -13.45
CA ARG A 57 30.66 13.14 -12.36
C ARG A 57 29.19 13.36 -11.97
N LYS A 58 28.73 14.61 -11.92
CA LYS A 58 27.33 14.95 -11.65
C LYS A 58 26.38 14.41 -12.74
N SER A 59 26.81 14.42 -14.00
CA SER A 59 26.03 13.84 -15.11
C SER A 59 25.99 12.30 -15.06
N GLU A 60 27.11 11.67 -14.71
CA GLU A 60 27.22 10.21 -14.55
C GLU A 60 26.43 9.71 -13.34
N LEU A 61 26.48 10.41 -12.21
CA LEU A 61 25.66 10.10 -11.03
C LEU A 61 24.16 10.23 -11.37
N LEU A 62 23.76 11.28 -12.09
CA LEU A 62 22.38 11.45 -12.57
C LEU A 62 21.95 10.36 -13.57
N ALA A 63 22.87 9.81 -14.36
CA ALA A 63 22.59 8.66 -15.23
C ALA A 63 22.38 7.38 -14.41
N ASN A 64 23.27 7.06 -13.47
CA ASN A 64 23.15 5.89 -12.59
C ASN A 64 21.85 5.94 -11.75
N VAL A 65 21.45 7.11 -11.23
CA VAL A 65 20.18 7.29 -10.51
C VAL A 65 18.97 6.99 -11.42
N LYS A 66 19.01 7.37 -12.69
CA LYS A 66 17.94 7.07 -13.67
C LYS A 66 17.88 5.57 -14.01
N GLU A 67 19.03 4.91 -14.17
CA GLU A 67 19.10 3.45 -14.33
C GLU A 67 18.49 2.73 -13.11
N PHE A 68 18.91 3.11 -11.90
CA PHE A 68 18.39 2.54 -10.65
C PHE A 68 16.87 2.69 -10.53
N HIS A 69 16.34 3.90 -10.81
CA HIS A 69 14.89 4.13 -10.82
C HIS A 69 14.19 3.25 -11.88
N GLN A 70 14.78 3.04 -13.06
CA GLN A 70 14.16 2.22 -14.10
C GLN A 70 14.17 0.73 -13.73
N LEU A 71 15.25 0.22 -13.13
CA LEU A 71 15.31 -1.14 -12.57
C LEU A 71 14.24 -1.34 -11.49
N TYR A 72 14.12 -0.40 -10.55
CA TYR A 72 13.08 -0.41 -9.51
C TYR A 72 11.65 -0.35 -10.09
N ARG A 73 11.41 0.48 -11.11
CA ARG A 73 10.11 0.55 -11.80
C ARG A 73 9.74 -0.80 -12.42
N THR A 74 10.65 -1.42 -13.17
CA THR A 74 10.41 -2.73 -13.79
C THR A 74 10.30 -3.86 -12.75
N LEU A 75 10.92 -3.72 -11.58
CA LEU A 75 10.68 -4.61 -10.44
C LEU A 75 9.24 -4.51 -9.92
N ALA A 76 8.76 -3.29 -9.67
CA ALA A 76 7.40 -3.04 -9.22
C ALA A 76 6.35 -3.50 -10.25
N GLU A 77 6.55 -3.20 -11.54
CA GLU A 77 5.67 -3.62 -12.64
C GLU A 77 5.48 -5.14 -12.70
N ARG A 78 6.55 -5.93 -12.52
CA ARG A 78 6.44 -7.40 -12.48
C ARG A 78 5.82 -7.93 -11.19
N TYR A 79 6.08 -7.29 -10.05
CA TYR A 79 5.43 -7.67 -8.80
C TYR A 79 3.91 -7.47 -8.88
N ASP A 80 3.48 -6.33 -9.43
CA ASP A 80 2.08 -6.01 -9.68
C ASP A 80 1.43 -6.96 -10.70
N TYR A 81 2.18 -7.38 -11.74
CA TYR A 81 1.73 -8.41 -12.68
C TYR A 81 1.52 -9.76 -11.99
N MET A 82 2.51 -10.28 -11.24
CA MET A 82 2.36 -11.56 -10.53
C MET A 82 1.23 -11.51 -9.50
N LYS A 83 1.06 -10.39 -8.80
CA LYS A 83 -0.06 -10.17 -7.86
C LYS A 83 -1.41 -10.20 -8.59
N LYS A 84 -1.52 -9.60 -9.77
CA LYS A 84 -2.74 -9.64 -10.60
C LYS A 84 -3.05 -11.04 -11.14
N GLU A 85 -2.05 -11.81 -11.59
CA GLU A 85 -2.29 -13.20 -12.02
C GLU A 85 -2.58 -14.15 -10.84
N LEU A 86 -2.03 -13.89 -9.64
CA LEU A 86 -2.42 -14.60 -8.42
C LEU A 86 -3.91 -14.33 -8.07
N CYS A 87 -4.39 -13.10 -8.25
CA CYS A 87 -5.81 -12.79 -8.09
C CYS A 87 -6.71 -13.41 -9.17
N LYS A 88 -6.21 -13.67 -10.40
CA LYS A 88 -6.97 -14.34 -11.47
C LYS A 88 -6.97 -15.87 -11.38
N SER A 89 -6.05 -16.47 -10.62
CA SER A 89 -5.93 -17.92 -10.46
C SER A 89 -6.73 -18.48 -9.28
N ILE A 90 -7.52 -17.64 -8.60
CA ILE A 90 -8.55 -18.03 -7.63
C ILE A 90 -9.87 -18.21 -8.40
N PRO A 91 -10.49 -19.41 -8.42
CA PRO A 91 -11.80 -19.61 -9.04
C PRO A 91 -12.92 -18.83 -8.34
N SER A 92 -13.86 -18.30 -9.11
CA SER A 92 -14.91 -17.37 -8.64
C SER A 92 -16.02 -17.98 -7.75
N ASP A 93 -15.93 -19.26 -7.38
CA ASP A 93 -17.04 -20.04 -6.81
C ASP A 93 -17.26 -19.85 -5.29
N LEU A 94 -16.53 -18.93 -4.64
CA LEU A 94 -16.64 -18.68 -3.19
C LEU A 94 -17.00 -17.22 -2.82
N GLN A 95 -17.83 -16.55 -3.64
CA GLN A 95 -18.51 -15.31 -3.23
C GLN A 95 -20.02 -15.35 -3.47
N LEU A 96 -20.76 -16.07 -2.63
CA LEU A 96 -22.18 -15.78 -2.40
C LEU A 96 -22.70 -16.37 -1.07
N ARG A 97 -22.69 -15.56 0.01
CA ARG A 97 -23.76 -15.45 1.04
C ARG A 97 -23.36 -14.52 2.20
N GLY A 98 -23.87 -13.28 2.20
CA GLY A 98 -23.77 -12.35 3.33
C GLY A 98 -24.13 -10.92 2.93
N SER A 99 -25.10 -10.31 3.61
CA SER A 99 -25.71 -8.98 3.36
C SER A 99 -24.74 -7.87 2.90
N GLY A 100 -25.11 -6.91 2.05
CA GLY A 100 -26.44 -6.54 1.54
C GLY A 100 -26.96 -5.22 2.13
N ASN A 101 -26.95 -4.15 1.33
CA ASN A 101 -27.93 -3.03 1.31
C ASN A 101 -27.49 -1.92 0.32
N SER A 102 -28.38 -1.56 -0.61
CA SER A 102 -28.37 -0.34 -1.47
C SER A 102 -27.18 -0.15 -2.44
N GLU A 103 -27.31 0.48 -3.62
CA GLU A 103 -28.46 1.13 -4.27
C GLU A 103 -28.32 1.09 -5.82
N SER A 104 -29.29 1.67 -6.55
CA SER A 104 -29.30 1.92 -8.01
C SER A 104 -29.46 0.73 -8.97
N SER A 105 -30.72 0.48 -9.35
CA SER A 105 -31.21 0.29 -10.73
C SER A 105 -30.19 0.36 -11.89
N TYR A 106 -30.23 -0.61 -12.83
CA TYR A 106 -30.87 -0.46 -14.17
C TYR A 106 -31.05 -1.81 -14.91
N GLU A 107 -32.16 -1.89 -15.66
CA GLU A 107 -32.61 -2.80 -16.75
C GLU A 107 -31.99 -4.20 -17.01
N GLN A 108 -32.89 -5.20 -17.10
CA GLN A 108 -33.23 -6.06 -18.26
C GLN A 108 -32.16 -6.37 -19.35
N ASP A 109 -32.11 -7.54 -19.99
CA ASP A 109 -32.88 -8.79 -19.85
C ASP A 109 -32.11 -9.94 -20.54
N SER A 110 -32.29 -11.20 -20.11
CA SER A 110 -32.01 -12.39 -20.94
C SER A 110 -32.67 -13.65 -20.35
N PRO A 111 -33.40 -14.45 -21.13
CA PRO A 111 -34.19 -15.57 -20.62
C PRO A 111 -33.37 -16.86 -20.48
N LEU A 112 -33.67 -17.64 -19.44
CA LEU A 112 -33.28 -19.05 -19.35
C LEU A 112 -34.52 -19.95 -19.41
N LEU A 113 -34.48 -20.89 -20.35
CA LEU A 113 -35.40 -22.03 -20.41
C LEU A 113 -34.92 -23.11 -19.43
N THR A 114 -35.83 -23.67 -18.63
CA THR A 114 -36.02 -25.13 -18.51
C THR A 114 -37.27 -25.47 -17.67
N PRO A 115 -37.94 -26.63 -17.92
CA PRO A 115 -39.09 -27.12 -17.16
C PRO A 115 -38.61 -27.99 -15.95
N ASP A 116 -39.43 -28.67 -15.14
CA ASP A 116 -40.84 -29.09 -15.30
C ASP A 116 -41.57 -29.28 -13.95
N VAL A 117 -42.88 -29.52 -13.99
CA VAL A 117 -43.78 -29.65 -12.82
C VAL A 117 -44.32 -31.08 -12.62
N LYS A 118 -44.70 -31.39 -11.39
CA LYS A 118 -45.08 -32.72 -10.88
C LYS A 118 -46.45 -33.27 -11.36
N VAL A 119 -46.49 -34.60 -11.48
CA VAL A 119 -47.61 -35.55 -11.21
C VAL A 119 -48.72 -35.74 -12.27
N GLY A 120 -49.02 -37.02 -12.57
CA GLY A 120 -50.14 -37.53 -13.37
C GLY A 120 -50.42 -39.04 -13.07
N LEU A 121 -51.61 -39.56 -13.42
CA LEU A 121 -52.11 -40.87 -12.95
C LEU A 121 -51.94 -42.10 -13.90
N PRO A 122 -52.05 -43.33 -13.34
CA PRO A 122 -52.26 -44.66 -13.94
C PRO A 122 -52.97 -44.87 -15.31
N LYS A 123 -52.41 -45.68 -16.23
CA LYS A 123 -52.95 -47.01 -16.67
C LYS A 123 -52.28 -47.61 -17.93
N SER A 124 -52.54 -48.92 -18.15
CA SER A 124 -52.09 -49.78 -19.29
C SER A 124 -50.60 -50.17 -19.25
N GLY A 125 -50.17 -51.38 -19.65
CA GLY A 125 -50.91 -52.59 -20.05
C GLY A 125 -50.01 -53.61 -20.77
N HIS A 126 -50.46 -54.88 -20.87
CA HIS A 126 -49.90 -56.00 -21.66
C HIS A 126 -48.69 -56.84 -21.11
N GLN A 127 -49.01 -58.08 -20.71
CA GLN A 127 -48.64 -59.34 -21.42
C GLN A 127 -47.48 -60.28 -20.93
N ALA A 128 -47.87 -61.25 -20.08
CA ALA A 128 -47.78 -62.73 -20.27
C ALA A 128 -46.51 -63.58 -19.92
N ALA A 129 -46.78 -64.90 -19.88
CA ALA A 129 -45.96 -66.10 -19.57
C ALA A 129 -45.70 -66.43 -18.08
N GLY A 130 -45.88 -67.68 -17.60
CA GLY A 130 -46.48 -68.89 -18.21
C GLY A 130 -46.25 -70.20 -17.40
N PHE A 131 -47.11 -71.22 -17.60
CA PHE A 131 -47.04 -72.62 -17.05
C PHE A 131 -47.19 -72.76 -15.51
N ASP A 132 -47.56 -73.89 -14.87
CA ASP A 132 -48.45 -75.06 -15.12
C ASP A 132 -48.80 -75.62 -13.70
N THR A 133 -49.86 -76.37 -13.37
CA THR A 133 -50.22 -77.76 -13.81
C THR A 133 -51.55 -78.21 -13.12
N SER A 134 -52.28 -79.17 -13.72
CA SER A 134 -53.19 -80.26 -13.18
C SER A 134 -53.67 -80.30 -11.69
N PRO A 135 -54.86 -80.90 -11.36
CA PRO A 135 -55.35 -82.20 -11.87
C PRO A 135 -56.88 -82.36 -12.10
N SER A 136 -57.31 -83.63 -12.24
CA SER A 136 -58.52 -84.09 -12.98
C SER A 136 -59.77 -84.44 -12.16
N SER A 137 -60.90 -84.54 -12.87
CA SER A 137 -62.11 -85.32 -12.48
C SER A 137 -61.86 -86.84 -12.67
N PRO A 138 -62.64 -87.77 -12.07
CA PRO A 138 -63.99 -88.13 -12.57
C PRO A 138 -65.01 -88.55 -11.49
N GLY A 139 -66.20 -89.01 -11.90
CA GLY A 139 -67.13 -89.79 -11.06
C GLY A 139 -68.13 -90.61 -11.90
N ALA A 140 -68.68 -91.71 -11.36
CA ALA A 140 -69.90 -92.43 -11.82
C ALA A 140 -70.21 -93.71 -11.00
N GLY A 141 -71.51 -94.04 -10.82
CA GLY A 141 -72.02 -95.41 -10.55
C GLY A 141 -72.00 -95.95 -9.10
N SER A 142 -72.65 -97.09 -8.75
CA SER A 142 -73.71 -97.85 -9.47
C SER A 142 -74.35 -99.04 -8.67
N VAL A 143 -75.63 -98.92 -8.28
CA VAL A 143 -76.71 -99.97 -8.30
C VAL A 143 -76.67 -101.19 -7.32
N PHE A 144 -77.86 -101.81 -7.11
CA PHE A 144 -78.23 -103.04 -6.35
C PHE A 144 -78.39 -102.88 -4.81
N SER A 145 -79.31 -103.54 -4.08
CA SER A 145 -80.44 -104.49 -4.35
C SER A 145 -81.37 -104.53 -3.09
N LEU A 146 -82.52 -105.22 -2.92
CA LEU A 146 -83.37 -106.20 -3.66
C LEU A 146 -84.81 -106.16 -3.05
N LYS A 147 -85.85 -106.82 -3.64
CA LYS A 147 -87.16 -107.09 -2.99
C LYS A 147 -87.99 -108.19 -3.70
N GLU A 148 -88.56 -109.14 -2.93
CA GLU A 148 -89.60 -110.17 -3.27
C GLU A 148 -90.11 -110.82 -1.94
N GLY A 149 -91.21 -111.62 -1.81
CA GLY A 149 -92.19 -112.22 -2.75
C GLY A 149 -93.43 -112.86 -2.03
N ASN A 150 -94.18 -113.79 -2.67
CA ASN A 150 -95.54 -114.31 -2.28
C ASN A 150 -95.53 -115.81 -1.83
N GLU A 151 -96.62 -116.58 -1.53
CA GLU A 151 -98.11 -116.42 -1.53
C GLU A 151 -98.81 -117.13 -0.31
N TYR A 152 -99.83 -118.02 -0.22
CA TYR A 152 -100.77 -118.82 -1.07
C TYR A 152 -102.05 -119.25 -0.26
N SER A 153 -102.99 -120.10 -0.77
CA SER A 153 -104.40 -120.25 -0.27
C SER A 153 -105.04 -121.69 -0.21
N SER A 154 -106.19 -121.84 0.50
CA SER A 154 -107.41 -122.70 0.20
C SER A 154 -107.72 -124.10 0.84
N LEU A 155 -109.02 -124.51 0.82
CA LEU A 155 -109.70 -125.85 1.05
C LEU A 155 -110.05 -126.30 2.52
N SER A 156 -110.91 -127.30 2.88
CA SER A 156 -112.20 -127.99 2.41
C SER A 156 -112.46 -129.26 3.33
N SER A 157 -113.59 -129.99 3.53
CA SER A 157 -115.09 -129.92 3.46
C SER A 157 -115.76 -131.23 4.05
N SER A 158 -117.11 -131.41 4.02
CA SER A 158 -117.91 -132.70 4.14
C SER A 158 -118.10 -133.40 5.52
N ASP A 159 -119.01 -134.37 5.85
CA ASP A 159 -120.40 -134.87 5.45
C ASP A 159 -120.81 -136.09 6.37
N SER A 160 -121.99 -136.76 6.46
CA SER A 160 -123.46 -136.42 6.46
C SER A 160 -124.42 -137.66 6.71
N GLU A 161 -125.63 -137.47 7.30
CA GLU A 161 -126.95 -138.21 7.16
C GLU A 161 -127.44 -139.58 7.84
N SER A 162 -128.76 -139.59 8.22
CA SER A 162 -129.89 -140.62 8.10
C SER A 162 -130.16 -141.98 8.86
N GLU A 163 -131.39 -142.10 9.46
CA GLU A 163 -132.54 -143.10 9.36
C GLU A 163 -132.72 -144.61 9.87
N SER A 164 -133.86 -144.89 10.55
CA SER A 164 -134.83 -146.06 10.50
C SER A 164 -134.75 -147.46 11.27
N PHE A 165 -135.83 -148.30 11.17
CA PHE A 165 -136.37 -149.47 12.00
C PHE A 165 -135.65 -150.89 11.86
N VAL A 166 -135.93 -152.09 12.51
CA VAL A 166 -137.12 -153.06 12.50
C VAL A 166 -136.97 -154.40 13.37
N ASN A 167 -137.98 -154.80 14.20
CA ASN A 167 -138.72 -156.11 14.52
C ASN A 167 -138.21 -157.62 14.76
N ASN A 168 -138.86 -158.34 15.75
CA ASN A 168 -139.35 -159.78 15.96
C ASN A 168 -138.58 -161.17 15.84
N TYR A 169 -139.05 -162.25 16.56
CA TYR A 169 -139.55 -163.62 16.08
C TYR A 169 -139.93 -164.74 17.17
N LEU A 170 -140.32 -166.00 16.77
CA LEU A 170 -141.19 -167.05 17.46
C LEU A 170 -140.46 -168.35 18.02
N ARG A 171 -141.01 -169.54 18.48
CA ARG A 171 -142.02 -170.55 17.92
C ARG A 171 -142.16 -171.92 18.74
N THR A 172 -143.14 -172.84 18.41
CA THR A 172 -143.19 -174.38 18.50
C THR A 172 -143.63 -175.15 19.83
N PRO A 173 -143.95 -176.50 19.90
CA PRO A 173 -145.12 -177.29 19.32
C PRO A 173 -145.75 -178.57 20.07
N LEU A 174 -147.01 -178.96 19.76
CA LEU A 174 -147.61 -180.36 19.71
C LEU A 174 -147.85 -181.23 21.03
N SER A 175 -148.54 -182.41 21.15
CA SER A 175 -149.57 -183.22 20.39
C SER A 175 -150.25 -184.39 21.24
N ILE A 176 -151.19 -185.17 20.64
CA ILE A 176 -151.79 -186.53 20.94
C ILE A 176 -152.80 -186.77 22.13
N ASN A 177 -153.83 -187.60 21.83
CA ASN A 177 -154.87 -188.35 22.61
C ASN A 177 -154.64 -188.69 24.10
N SER A 178 -155.67 -188.95 24.95
CA SER A 178 -157.15 -188.81 24.85
C SER A 178 -157.82 -188.92 26.24
N GLN A 179 -158.76 -188.00 26.57
CA GLN A 179 -159.52 -187.90 27.84
C GLN A 179 -158.63 -187.76 29.11
N SER A 180 -158.64 -186.67 29.88
CA SER A 180 -159.64 -185.58 30.04
C SER A 180 -159.06 -184.18 29.81
N LEU A 181 -159.89 -183.27 29.29
CA LEU A 181 -159.56 -181.87 28.93
C LEU A 181 -159.50 -180.91 30.15
N GLN A 182 -159.11 -181.39 31.34
CA GLN A 182 -159.13 -180.61 32.58
C GLN A 182 -157.80 -180.58 33.35
N GLN A 183 -156.88 -181.54 33.11
CA GLN A 183 -155.64 -181.62 33.89
C GLN A 183 -154.58 -180.59 33.48
N LYS A 184 -154.56 -180.18 32.19
CA LYS A 184 -153.45 -179.42 31.59
C LYS A 184 -153.54 -177.89 31.75
N THR A 185 -154.62 -177.38 32.33
CA THR A 185 -154.76 -175.95 32.66
C THR A 185 -153.81 -175.54 33.80
N ILE A 186 -153.65 -176.43 34.80
CA ILE A 186 -153.00 -176.13 36.07
C ILE A 186 -151.48 -175.91 35.92
N GLU A 187 -150.82 -176.59 34.97
CA GLU A 187 -149.38 -176.42 34.74
C GLU A 187 -149.05 -175.02 34.16
N LEU A 188 -149.85 -174.53 33.20
CA LEU A 188 -149.64 -173.21 32.58
C LEU A 188 -149.86 -172.04 33.55
N GLU A 189 -150.74 -172.21 34.55
CA GLU A 189 -150.92 -171.22 35.62
C GLU A 189 -149.64 -171.04 36.46
N THR A 190 -148.87 -172.11 36.69
CA THR A 190 -147.58 -172.02 37.40
C THR A 190 -146.48 -171.34 36.57
N GLU A 191 -146.53 -171.47 35.24
CA GLU A 191 -145.52 -170.90 34.34
C GLU A 191 -145.73 -169.38 34.16
N LEU A 192 -147.00 -168.93 34.16
CA LEU A 192 -147.35 -167.49 34.22
C LEU A 192 -146.87 -166.84 35.52
N SER A 193 -146.98 -167.52 36.67
CA SER A 193 -146.50 -166.98 37.95
C SER A 193 -144.99 -166.69 37.95
N ASN A 194 -144.19 -167.53 37.29
CA ASN A 194 -142.72 -167.38 37.23
C ASN A 194 -142.27 -166.19 36.35
N LEU A 195 -143.09 -165.80 35.35
CA LEU A 195 -142.85 -164.61 34.54
C LEU A 195 -143.23 -163.31 35.27
N ASN A 196 -144.22 -163.35 36.17
CA ASN A 196 -144.62 -162.21 36.98
C ASN A 196 -143.48 -161.72 37.90
N ASP A 197 -142.83 -162.63 38.63
CA ASP A 197 -141.76 -162.29 39.58
C ASP A 197 -140.50 -161.71 38.89
N LYS A 198 -140.29 -162.08 37.62
CA LYS A 198 -139.24 -161.53 36.75
C LYS A 198 -139.55 -160.13 36.21
N LEU A 199 -140.84 -159.77 36.15
CA LEU A 199 -141.27 -158.41 35.83
C LEU A 199 -141.06 -157.49 37.04
N GLN A 200 -141.49 -157.94 38.22
CA GLN A 200 -141.41 -157.17 39.47
C GLN A 200 -139.96 -156.88 39.90
N THR A 201 -139.02 -157.79 39.64
CA THR A 201 -137.58 -157.56 39.86
C THR A 201 -137.01 -156.54 38.89
N ARG A 202 -137.48 -156.49 37.63
CA ARG A 202 -137.05 -155.50 36.63
C ARG A 202 -137.56 -154.08 36.88
N GLU A 203 -138.70 -153.91 37.56
CA GLU A 203 -139.19 -152.60 37.97
C GLU A 203 -138.34 -151.96 39.08
N ALA A 204 -137.79 -152.77 40.00
CA ALA A 204 -136.96 -152.28 41.10
C ALA A 204 -135.63 -151.64 40.60
N ASP A 205 -134.98 -152.24 39.60
CA ASP A 205 -133.74 -151.73 39.01
C ASP A 205 -133.94 -150.35 38.34
N LEU A 206 -135.07 -150.15 37.64
CA LEU A 206 -135.38 -148.91 36.93
C LEU A 206 -135.62 -147.72 37.89
N GLU A 207 -136.24 -147.97 39.04
CA GLU A 207 -136.50 -146.93 40.03
C GLU A 207 -135.23 -146.50 40.79
N LEU A 208 -134.23 -147.38 40.89
CA LEU A 208 -132.92 -147.07 41.45
C LEU A 208 -132.14 -146.14 40.51
N GLU A 209 -132.10 -146.45 39.21
CA GLU A 209 -131.35 -145.63 38.25
C GLU A 209 -132.02 -144.26 37.99
N ARG A 210 -133.35 -144.15 38.16
CA ARG A 210 -134.07 -142.86 38.18
C ARG A 210 -133.54 -141.88 39.23
N LYS A 211 -133.20 -142.34 40.45
CA LYS A 211 -132.60 -141.48 41.48
C LYS A 211 -131.25 -140.92 41.04
N ARG A 212 -130.45 -141.76 40.38
CA ARG A 212 -129.10 -141.42 39.92
C ARG A 212 -129.08 -140.27 38.91
N VAL A 213 -130.12 -140.17 38.07
CA VAL A 213 -130.30 -139.07 37.11
C VAL A 213 -130.56 -137.74 37.81
N LEU A 214 -131.35 -137.72 38.89
CA LEU A 214 -131.65 -136.50 39.66
C LEU A 214 -130.40 -135.93 40.35
N ASP A 215 -129.57 -136.78 40.96
CA ASP A 215 -128.33 -136.34 41.61
C ASP A 215 -127.34 -135.70 40.59
N LEU A 216 -127.28 -136.24 39.37
CA LEU A 216 -126.47 -135.69 38.28
C LEU A 216 -127.04 -134.36 37.74
N GLN A 217 -128.36 -134.22 37.66
CA GLN A 217 -128.99 -132.94 37.28
C GLN A 217 -128.70 -131.81 38.27
N GLY A 218 -128.56 -132.12 39.57
CA GLY A 218 -128.15 -131.14 40.57
C GLY A 218 -126.75 -130.56 40.34
N GLN A 219 -125.77 -131.42 40.03
CA GLN A 219 -124.37 -131.00 39.83
C GLN A 219 -124.15 -130.13 38.58
N ILE A 220 -124.96 -130.35 37.53
CA ILE A 220 -124.89 -129.55 36.30
C ILE A 220 -125.26 -128.09 36.58
N PHE A 221 -126.30 -127.85 37.39
CA PHE A 221 -126.77 -126.49 37.70
C PHE A 221 -125.75 -125.68 38.51
N GLU A 222 -125.06 -126.28 39.50
CA GLU A 222 -124.01 -125.59 40.25
C GLU A 222 -122.84 -125.17 39.33
N LEU A 223 -122.38 -126.06 38.44
CA LEU A 223 -121.32 -125.75 37.48
C LEU A 223 -121.71 -124.62 36.52
N GLU A 224 -122.95 -124.62 36.02
CA GLU A 224 -123.46 -123.60 35.08
C GLU A 224 -123.49 -122.19 35.70
N THR A 225 -123.86 -122.08 36.99
CA THR A 225 -123.76 -120.80 37.72
C THR A 225 -122.31 -120.35 37.94
N HIS A 226 -121.39 -121.30 38.15
CA HIS A 226 -119.98 -120.98 38.39
C HIS A 226 -119.27 -120.49 37.12
N VAL A 227 -119.65 -121.01 35.94
CA VAL A 227 -119.16 -120.53 34.63
C VAL A 227 -119.63 -119.09 34.37
N SER A 228 -120.91 -118.78 34.58
CA SER A 228 -121.44 -117.41 34.41
C SER A 228 -120.71 -116.39 35.29
N ASN A 229 -120.29 -116.79 36.50
CA ASN A 229 -119.54 -115.94 37.42
C ASN A 229 -118.06 -115.75 37.01
N THR A 230 -117.45 -116.75 36.38
CA THR A 230 -116.10 -116.59 35.80
C THR A 230 -116.10 -115.69 34.57
N ASP A 231 -117.11 -115.76 33.71
CA ASP A 231 -117.22 -114.92 32.51
C ASP A 231 -117.38 -113.44 32.87
N TYR A 232 -118.27 -113.12 33.82
CA TYR A 232 -118.40 -111.76 34.37
C TYR A 232 -117.07 -111.22 34.94
N LYS A 233 -116.28 -112.09 35.58
CA LYS A 233 -114.98 -111.71 36.14
C LYS A 233 -113.89 -111.56 35.08
N SER A 234 -113.99 -112.29 33.96
CA SER A 234 -113.07 -112.16 32.83
C SER A 234 -113.27 -110.81 32.10
N GLY A 235 -114.51 -110.43 31.80
CA GLY A 235 -114.82 -109.17 31.11
C GLY A 235 -114.31 -107.93 31.85
N MET A 236 -114.46 -107.90 33.19
CA MET A 236 -113.92 -106.82 34.04
C MET A 236 -112.40 -106.64 33.90
N LEU A 237 -111.64 -107.72 33.74
CA LEU A 237 -110.18 -107.68 33.63
C LEU A 237 -109.72 -107.27 32.22
N GLU A 238 -110.48 -107.63 31.17
CA GLU A 238 -110.19 -107.16 29.81
C GLU A 238 -110.42 -105.64 29.66
N GLU A 239 -111.45 -105.09 30.30
CA GLU A 239 -111.71 -103.64 30.29
C GLU A 239 -110.62 -102.86 31.06
N GLU A 240 -110.15 -103.36 32.21
CA GLU A 240 -109.01 -102.79 32.95
C GLU A 240 -107.70 -102.84 32.13
N LEU A 241 -107.47 -103.93 31.38
CA LEU A 241 -106.32 -104.06 30.48
C LEU A 241 -106.37 -103.09 29.30
N GLU A 242 -107.54 -102.80 28.72
CA GLU A 242 -107.64 -101.81 27.64
C GLU A 242 -107.58 -100.36 28.17
N VAL A 243 -108.09 -100.08 29.37
CA VAL A 243 -107.87 -98.77 30.04
C VAL A 243 -106.38 -98.53 30.28
N THR A 244 -105.67 -99.48 30.88
CA THR A 244 -104.23 -99.36 31.16
C THR A 244 -103.40 -99.28 29.87
N ARG A 245 -103.75 -100.05 28.83
CA ARG A 245 -103.15 -99.92 27.48
C ARG A 245 -103.35 -98.53 26.89
N ASN A 246 -104.52 -97.92 27.03
CA ASN A 246 -104.78 -96.57 26.50
C ASN A 246 -104.09 -95.46 27.30
N MET A 247 -103.92 -95.64 28.62
CA MET A 247 -103.03 -94.80 29.42
C MET A 247 -101.58 -94.88 28.94
N PHE A 248 -101.07 -96.08 28.63
CA PHE A 248 -99.71 -96.27 28.12
C PHE A 248 -99.49 -95.59 26.76
N LYS A 249 -100.44 -95.75 25.82
CA LYS A 249 -100.47 -95.00 24.53
C LYS A 249 -100.51 -93.47 24.75
N GLY A 250 -101.02 -93.00 25.89
CA GLY A 250 -101.01 -91.61 26.30
C GLY A 250 -99.61 -91.15 26.75
N SER A 251 -98.96 -91.90 27.64
CA SER A 251 -97.61 -91.60 28.10
C SER A 251 -96.56 -91.70 26.98
N ASP A 252 -96.68 -92.65 26.04
CA ASP A 252 -95.78 -92.74 24.88
C ASP A 252 -95.83 -91.48 24.01
N LYS A 253 -97.03 -90.93 23.78
CA LYS A 253 -97.22 -89.67 23.05
C LYS A 253 -96.61 -88.49 23.80
N GLU A 254 -96.68 -88.47 25.13
CA GLU A 254 -96.05 -87.40 25.92
C GLU A 254 -94.53 -87.52 25.94
N ILE A 255 -93.99 -88.73 26.07
CA ILE A 255 -92.55 -89.02 25.94
C ILE A 255 -92.05 -88.60 24.55
N ALA A 256 -92.82 -88.82 23.48
CA ALA A 256 -92.47 -88.36 22.14
C ALA A 256 -92.40 -86.82 22.04
N LYS A 257 -93.36 -86.09 22.62
CA LYS A 257 -93.31 -84.61 22.70
C LYS A 257 -92.10 -84.13 23.52
N LEU A 258 -91.86 -84.72 24.69
CA LEU A 258 -90.77 -84.33 25.57
C LEU A 258 -89.40 -84.57 24.90
N ARG A 259 -89.27 -85.65 24.11
CA ARG A 259 -88.08 -85.88 23.27
C ARG A 259 -87.94 -84.84 22.15
N HIS A 260 -89.03 -84.43 21.51
CA HIS A 260 -89.00 -83.36 20.51
C HIS A 260 -88.54 -82.03 21.12
N VAL A 261 -89.16 -81.61 22.22
CA VAL A 261 -88.81 -80.37 22.94
C VAL A 261 -87.39 -80.42 23.48
N LEU A 262 -86.91 -81.57 23.95
CA LEU A 262 -85.53 -81.74 24.40
C LEU A 262 -84.54 -81.61 23.23
N ASN A 263 -84.81 -82.25 22.09
CA ASN A 263 -84.00 -82.10 20.87
C ASN A 263 -84.02 -80.65 20.34
N GLU A 264 -85.15 -79.95 20.41
CA GLU A 264 -85.25 -78.51 20.07
C GLU A 264 -84.36 -77.67 20.99
N ARG A 265 -84.42 -77.89 22.32
CA ARG A 265 -83.55 -77.21 23.30
C ARG A 265 -82.08 -77.58 23.14
N GLU A 266 -81.75 -78.80 22.72
CA GLU A 266 -80.37 -79.19 22.37
C GLU A 266 -79.88 -78.45 21.12
N THR A 267 -80.71 -78.33 20.07
CA THR A 267 -80.34 -77.54 18.88
C THR A 267 -80.23 -76.04 19.15
N GLU A 268 -81.12 -75.46 19.95
CA GLU A 268 -81.00 -74.09 20.45
C GLU A 268 -79.73 -73.91 21.30
N GLY A 269 -79.44 -74.89 22.18
CA GLY A 269 -78.23 -74.89 23.02
C GLY A 269 -76.95 -74.94 22.21
N HIS A 270 -76.89 -75.77 21.16
CA HIS A 270 -75.79 -75.78 20.21
C HIS A 270 -75.70 -74.48 19.39
N GLN A 271 -76.83 -73.90 18.98
CA GLN A 271 -76.84 -72.62 18.28
C GLN A 271 -76.33 -71.47 19.15
N LEU A 272 -76.73 -71.41 20.43
CA LEU A 272 -76.23 -70.45 21.42
C LEU A 272 -74.75 -70.69 21.76
N GLN A 273 -74.32 -71.95 21.87
CA GLN A 273 -72.91 -72.31 22.06
C GLN A 273 -72.06 -71.83 20.88
N ASN A 274 -72.50 -72.05 19.64
CA ASN A 274 -71.81 -71.58 18.43
C ASN A 274 -71.78 -70.04 18.36
N GLN A 275 -72.86 -69.35 18.73
CA GLN A 275 -72.88 -67.88 18.83
C GLN A 275 -71.93 -67.36 19.91
N LEU A 276 -71.81 -68.06 21.03
CA LEU A 276 -70.90 -67.73 22.13
C LEU A 276 -69.43 -68.05 21.78
N GLU A 277 -69.19 -69.04 20.92
CA GLU A 277 -67.87 -69.33 20.37
C GLU A 277 -67.43 -68.28 19.34
N LEU A 278 -68.31 -67.93 18.39
CA LEU A 278 -68.10 -66.80 17.47
C LEU A 278 -67.87 -65.47 18.23
N ALA A 279 -68.65 -65.19 19.27
CA ALA A 279 -68.45 -63.99 20.09
C ALA A 279 -67.11 -64.01 20.87
N ARG A 280 -66.56 -65.19 21.20
CA ARG A 280 -65.21 -65.32 21.78
C ARG A 280 -64.12 -65.09 20.74
N GLU A 281 -64.31 -65.58 19.51
CA GLU A 281 -63.41 -65.31 18.39
C GLU A 281 -63.39 -63.81 18.06
N ASP A 282 -64.55 -63.18 17.95
CA ASP A 282 -64.69 -61.72 17.79
C ASP A 282 -63.93 -60.98 18.91
N ILE A 283 -64.19 -61.29 20.18
CA ILE A 283 -63.48 -60.70 21.33
C ILE A 283 -61.96 -60.88 21.20
N ALA A 284 -61.48 -62.08 20.88
CA ALA A 284 -60.05 -62.34 20.72
C ALA A 284 -59.41 -61.54 19.57
N THR A 285 -60.14 -61.32 18.45
CA THR A 285 -59.66 -60.43 17.38
C THR A 285 -59.64 -58.96 17.80
N PHE A 286 -60.65 -58.49 18.54
CA PHE A 286 -60.68 -57.13 19.08
C PHE A 286 -59.59 -56.91 20.13
N GLU A 287 -59.31 -57.89 21.01
CA GLU A 287 -58.19 -57.84 21.96
C GLU A 287 -56.84 -57.75 21.23
N ALA A 288 -56.62 -58.59 20.21
CA ALA A 288 -55.40 -58.57 19.40
C ALA A 288 -55.21 -57.25 18.63
N LEU A 289 -56.30 -56.68 18.09
CA LEU A 289 -56.29 -55.35 17.47
C LEU A 289 -55.98 -54.25 18.47
N LEU A 290 -56.64 -54.26 19.64
CA LEU A 290 -56.44 -53.25 20.69
C LEU A 290 -55.02 -53.33 21.29
N ASP A 291 -54.42 -54.52 21.36
CA ASP A 291 -52.99 -54.69 21.69
C ASP A 291 -52.03 -54.30 20.56
N SER A 292 -52.47 -54.25 19.30
CA SER A 292 -51.70 -53.62 18.21
C SER A 292 -51.74 -52.09 18.29
N GLU A 293 -52.90 -51.51 18.58
CA GLU A 293 -53.05 -50.07 18.82
C GLU A 293 -52.29 -49.64 20.09
N ARG A 294 -52.32 -50.40 21.19
CA ARG A 294 -51.50 -50.12 22.38
C ARG A 294 -49.99 -50.11 22.07
N ARG A 295 -49.51 -50.96 21.16
CA ARG A 295 -48.12 -50.94 20.69
C ARG A 295 -47.83 -49.71 19.84
N HIS A 296 -48.67 -49.38 18.86
CA HIS A 296 -48.48 -48.18 18.03
C HIS A 296 -48.57 -46.87 18.83
N VAL A 297 -49.47 -46.77 19.81
CA VAL A 297 -49.51 -45.64 20.76
C VAL A 297 -48.21 -45.56 21.56
N SER A 298 -47.63 -46.69 21.98
CA SER A 298 -46.34 -46.71 22.69
C SER A 298 -45.16 -46.28 21.80
N GLU A 299 -45.13 -46.73 20.55
CA GLU A 299 -44.14 -46.30 19.54
C GLU A 299 -44.24 -44.80 19.23
N LEU A 300 -45.47 -44.27 19.14
CA LEU A 300 -45.72 -42.84 18.97
C LEU A 300 -45.30 -42.04 20.21
N GLN A 301 -45.58 -42.54 21.41
CA GLN A 301 -45.14 -41.92 22.67
C GLN A 301 -43.60 -41.84 22.75
N GLU A 302 -42.89 -42.92 22.38
CA GLU A 302 -41.43 -42.94 22.33
C GLU A 302 -40.87 -41.99 21.26
N ARG A 303 -41.52 -41.88 20.10
CA ARG A 303 -41.18 -40.88 19.06
C ARG A 303 -41.40 -39.45 19.55
N ILE A 304 -42.48 -39.17 20.29
CA ILE A 304 -42.73 -37.85 20.90
C ILE A 304 -41.64 -37.52 21.93
N VAL A 305 -41.26 -38.47 22.80
CA VAL A 305 -40.17 -38.27 23.77
C VAL A 305 -38.84 -37.97 23.08
N ARG A 306 -38.49 -38.71 22.02
CA ARG A 306 -37.30 -38.41 21.21
C ARG A 306 -37.36 -37.01 20.60
N CYS A 307 -38.46 -36.65 19.93
CA CYS A 307 -38.63 -35.32 19.35
C CYS A 307 -38.53 -34.20 20.39
N ASN A 308 -39.04 -34.40 21.61
CA ASN A 308 -38.96 -33.40 22.68
C ASN A 308 -37.52 -33.21 23.20
N ALA A 309 -36.73 -34.28 23.28
CA ALA A 309 -35.29 -34.17 23.56
C ALA A 309 -34.55 -33.44 22.42
N ASP A 310 -34.82 -33.84 21.17
CA ASP A 310 -34.30 -33.20 19.95
C ASP A 310 -34.62 -31.69 19.87
N VAL A 311 -35.79 -31.26 20.38
CA VAL A 311 -36.15 -29.83 20.49
C VAL A 311 -35.39 -29.17 21.63
N SER A 312 -35.30 -29.82 22.80
CA SER A 312 -34.58 -29.28 23.97
C SER A 312 -33.10 -29.02 23.68
N ASP A 313 -32.42 -29.94 23.00
CA ASP A 313 -31.02 -29.77 22.58
C ASP A 313 -30.86 -28.63 21.56
N ARG A 314 -31.84 -28.44 20.67
CA ARG A 314 -31.86 -27.30 19.73
C ARG A 314 -32.11 -25.97 20.45
N ASP A 315 -32.99 -25.93 21.44
CA ASP A 315 -33.25 -24.73 22.23
C ASP A 315 -32.05 -24.34 23.11
N LEU A 316 -31.34 -25.33 23.68
CA LEU A 316 -30.04 -25.12 24.32
C LEU A 316 -29.03 -24.54 23.33
N LYS A 317 -28.87 -25.13 22.13
CA LYS A 317 -27.93 -24.64 21.12
C LYS A 317 -28.28 -23.24 20.60
N VAL A 318 -29.56 -22.92 20.43
CA VAL A 318 -30.05 -21.58 20.09
C VAL A 318 -29.74 -20.59 21.22
N SER A 319 -29.79 -21.02 22.48
CA SER A 319 -29.46 -20.17 23.64
C SER A 319 -27.95 -19.90 23.73
N GLU A 320 -27.10 -20.90 23.51
CA GLU A 320 -25.64 -20.71 23.38
C GLU A 320 -25.28 -19.74 22.25
N LEU A 321 -25.89 -19.91 21.07
CA LEU A 321 -25.62 -19.06 19.90
C LEU A 321 -26.10 -17.62 20.13
N LYS A 322 -27.20 -17.41 20.87
CA LYS A 322 -27.64 -16.06 21.28
C LYS A 322 -26.66 -15.41 22.25
N ALA A 323 -26.11 -16.15 23.21
CA ALA A 323 -25.09 -15.63 24.12
C ALA A 323 -23.81 -15.23 23.36
N ALA A 324 -23.30 -16.12 22.49
CA ALA A 324 -22.12 -15.85 21.67
C ALA A 324 -22.33 -14.66 20.71
N LEU A 325 -23.54 -14.50 20.15
CA LEU A 325 -23.89 -13.33 19.32
C LEU A 325 -23.83 -12.03 20.13
N HIS A 326 -24.41 -12.01 21.33
CA HIS A 326 -24.44 -10.82 22.18
C HIS A 326 -23.04 -10.44 22.70
N ASP A 327 -22.19 -11.42 23.03
CA ASP A 327 -20.80 -11.15 23.39
C ASP A 327 -19.98 -10.62 22.19
N ALA A 328 -20.24 -11.11 20.98
CA ALA A 328 -19.65 -10.56 19.76
C ALA A 328 -20.13 -9.14 19.47
N GLU A 329 -21.43 -8.84 19.58
CA GLU A 329 -21.97 -7.47 19.44
C GLU A 329 -21.35 -6.51 20.46
N LYS A 330 -21.16 -6.97 21.70
CA LYS A 330 -20.47 -6.20 22.75
C LYS A 330 -19.01 -5.93 22.41
N GLN A 331 -18.28 -6.93 21.90
CA GLN A 331 -16.89 -6.74 21.43
C GLN A 331 -16.83 -5.74 20.26
N PHE A 332 -17.66 -5.91 19.22
CA PHE A 332 -17.73 -4.98 18.10
C PHE A 332 -18.11 -3.56 18.53
N SER A 333 -18.94 -3.39 19.56
CA SER A 333 -19.27 -2.07 20.13
C SER A 333 -18.05 -1.40 20.78
N VAL A 334 -17.19 -2.17 21.47
CA VAL A 334 -15.94 -1.66 22.05
C VAL A 334 -14.91 -1.33 20.96
N GLU A 335 -14.71 -2.21 19.99
CA GLU A 335 -13.80 -1.98 18.85
C GLU A 335 -14.24 -0.77 18.01
N LYS A 336 -15.54 -0.62 17.76
CA LYS A 336 -16.12 0.56 17.10
C LYS A 336 -15.87 1.85 17.89
N ALA A 337 -16.01 1.83 19.22
CA ALA A 337 -15.72 3.00 20.06
C ALA A 337 -14.23 3.37 20.04
N GLN A 338 -13.33 2.38 20.07
CA GLN A 338 -11.88 2.58 19.94
C GLN A 338 -11.53 3.19 18.57
N LEU A 339 -12.01 2.60 17.47
CA LEU A 339 -11.79 3.14 16.12
C LEU A 339 -12.33 4.56 15.96
N GLN A 340 -13.48 4.88 16.58
CA GLN A 340 -14.04 6.23 16.57
C GLN A 340 -13.16 7.23 17.34
N PHE A 341 -12.58 6.83 18.48
CA PHE A 341 -11.59 7.63 19.20
C PHE A 341 -10.31 7.86 18.38
N ASP A 342 -9.77 6.80 17.75
CA ASP A 342 -8.55 6.90 16.95
C ASP A 342 -8.75 7.77 15.70
N VAL A 343 -9.91 7.69 15.03
CA VAL A 343 -10.29 8.58 13.94
C VAL A 343 -10.38 10.04 14.41
N SER A 344 -10.96 10.31 15.57
CA SER A 344 -10.98 11.67 16.15
C SER A 344 -9.56 12.17 16.45
N SER A 345 -8.72 11.35 17.09
CA SER A 345 -7.34 11.71 17.41
C SER A 345 -6.48 11.95 16.17
N LEU A 346 -6.69 11.18 15.09
CA LEU A 346 -6.01 11.37 13.81
C LEU A 346 -6.51 12.64 13.09
N SER A 347 -7.80 12.97 13.18
CA SER A 347 -8.35 14.21 12.64
C SER A 347 -7.77 15.45 13.34
N GLU A 348 -7.66 15.44 14.67
CA GLU A 348 -7.00 16.50 15.44
C GLU A 348 -5.52 16.67 15.03
N LYS A 349 -4.79 15.55 14.87
CA LYS A 349 -3.40 15.56 14.38
C LYS A 349 -3.30 16.10 12.96
N GLN A 350 -4.24 15.77 12.07
CA GLN A 350 -4.31 16.27 10.70
C GLN A 350 -4.51 17.80 10.67
N VAL A 351 -5.40 18.34 11.52
CA VAL A 351 -5.58 19.79 11.67
C VAL A 351 -4.31 20.47 12.19
N LEU A 352 -3.68 19.92 13.24
CA LEU A 352 -2.44 20.46 13.80
C LEU A 352 -1.28 20.45 12.79
N LEU A 353 -1.13 19.38 12.01
CA LEU A 353 -0.13 19.31 10.94
C LEU A 353 -0.44 20.29 9.80
N GLY A 354 -1.71 20.47 9.44
CA GLY A 354 -2.14 21.48 8.46
C GLY A 354 -1.88 22.92 8.90
N LEU A 355 -1.98 23.22 10.21
CA LEU A 355 -1.59 24.52 10.77
C LEU A 355 -0.07 24.72 10.73
N ARG A 356 0.72 23.70 11.10
CA ARG A 356 2.20 23.76 11.01
C ARG A 356 2.70 23.86 9.57
N LEU A 357 2.02 23.24 8.61
CA LEU A 357 2.35 23.37 7.19
C LEU A 357 2.20 24.83 6.73
N LYS A 358 1.06 25.46 7.03
CA LYS A 358 0.81 26.89 6.73
C LYS A 358 1.81 27.82 7.42
N GLU A 359 2.20 27.51 8.66
CA GLU A 359 3.22 28.27 9.37
C GLU A 359 4.59 28.17 8.66
N CYS A 360 4.96 27.00 8.15
CA CYS A 360 6.16 26.82 7.32
C CYS A 360 6.05 27.52 5.95
N GLU A 361 4.91 27.42 5.26
CA GLU A 361 4.66 28.12 3.98
C GLU A 361 4.86 29.63 4.12
N MET A 362 4.34 30.23 5.20
CA MET A 362 4.51 31.65 5.50
C MET A 362 5.99 32.01 5.79
N ARG A 363 6.73 31.17 6.52
CA ARG A 363 8.17 31.37 6.77
C ARG A 363 9.01 31.25 5.50
N THR A 364 8.70 30.28 4.63
CA THR A 364 9.38 30.13 3.34
C THR A 364 9.20 31.39 2.51
N LYS A 365 7.96 31.90 2.38
CA LYS A 365 7.69 33.13 1.66
C LYS A 365 8.42 34.34 2.28
N GLU A 366 8.43 34.49 3.60
CA GLU A 366 9.14 35.57 4.29
C GLU A 366 10.66 35.54 4.01
N LEU A 367 11.24 34.34 3.81
CA LEU A 367 12.64 34.17 3.43
C LEU A 367 12.87 34.43 1.93
N GLU A 368 11.95 34.01 1.06
CA GLU A 368 11.98 34.32 -0.38
C GLU A 368 11.93 35.83 -0.63
N ASP A 369 10.99 36.54 0.01
CA ASP A 369 10.85 38.01 -0.07
C ASP A 369 12.14 38.72 0.42
N LYS A 370 12.81 38.19 1.46
CA LYS A 370 14.11 38.72 1.95
C LYS A 370 15.28 38.45 1.01
N ILE A 371 15.32 37.28 0.37
CA ILE A 371 16.35 36.94 -0.63
C ILE A 371 16.21 37.86 -1.84
N LEU A 372 14.99 38.08 -2.34
CA LEU A 372 14.72 38.99 -3.45
C LEU A 372 15.11 40.44 -3.13
N LEU A 373 14.83 40.92 -1.92
CA LEU A 373 15.25 42.26 -1.48
C LEU A 373 16.78 42.36 -1.42
N SER A 374 17.46 41.39 -0.81
CA SER A 374 18.91 41.38 -0.70
C SER A 374 19.62 41.28 -2.06
N GLU A 375 19.05 40.54 -3.01
CA GLU A 375 19.56 40.46 -4.38
C GLU A 375 19.36 41.77 -5.15
N ALA A 376 18.23 42.47 -4.96
CA ALA A 376 18.01 43.80 -5.53
C ALA A 376 18.99 44.85 -4.96
N GLU A 377 19.21 44.87 -3.66
CA GLU A 377 20.20 45.74 -2.99
C GLU A 377 21.62 45.48 -3.52
N LYS A 378 22.00 44.21 -3.68
CA LYS A 378 23.27 43.78 -4.26
C LYS A 378 23.44 44.23 -5.70
N ILE A 379 22.40 44.13 -6.54
CA ILE A 379 22.43 44.59 -7.93
C ILE A 379 22.62 46.11 -8.00
N GLU A 380 21.93 46.89 -7.15
CA GLU A 380 22.09 48.34 -7.11
C GLU A 380 23.48 48.75 -6.59
N MET A 381 24.01 48.07 -5.56
CA MET A 381 25.37 48.28 -5.08
C MET A 381 26.42 47.99 -6.16
N GLN A 382 26.25 46.91 -6.94
CA GLN A 382 27.10 46.61 -8.10
C GLN A 382 26.98 47.69 -9.19
N ARG A 383 25.77 48.19 -9.46
CA ARG A 383 25.52 49.27 -10.44
C ARG A 383 26.21 50.57 -10.04
N LEU A 384 26.19 50.92 -8.75
CA LEU A 384 26.89 52.09 -8.20
C LEU A 384 28.41 51.93 -8.27
N HIS A 385 28.96 50.79 -7.82
CA HIS A 385 30.40 50.53 -7.90
C HIS A 385 30.93 50.60 -9.34
N VAL A 386 30.21 50.04 -10.33
CA VAL A 386 30.58 50.12 -11.75
C VAL A 386 30.52 51.55 -12.27
N ALA A 387 29.58 52.38 -11.79
CA ALA A 387 29.53 53.81 -12.14
C ALA A 387 30.71 54.60 -11.54
N GLU A 388 31.08 54.32 -10.29
CA GLU A 388 32.25 54.93 -9.62
C GLU A 388 33.57 54.52 -10.30
N GLU A 389 33.75 53.23 -10.61
CA GLU A 389 34.93 52.75 -11.35
C GLU A 389 35.05 53.43 -12.72
N MET A 390 33.94 53.55 -13.45
CA MET A 390 33.91 54.24 -14.75
C MET A 390 34.19 55.75 -14.62
N ALA A 391 33.74 56.40 -13.55
CA ALA A 391 34.04 57.80 -13.28
C ALA A 391 35.55 58.02 -13.00
N LEU A 392 36.13 57.25 -12.09
CA LEU A 392 37.57 57.30 -11.75
C LEU A 392 38.46 56.95 -12.96
N LYS A 393 38.01 56.00 -13.81
CA LYS A 393 38.69 55.64 -15.06
C LYS A 393 38.67 56.77 -16.08
N ASN A 394 37.56 57.50 -16.18
CA ASN A 394 37.45 58.69 -17.04
C ASN A 394 38.32 59.85 -16.53
N GLU A 395 38.35 60.09 -15.21
CA GLU A 395 39.26 61.07 -14.60
C GLU A 395 40.74 60.70 -14.84
N ASN A 396 41.11 59.43 -14.66
CA ASN A 396 42.47 58.95 -14.94
C ASN A 396 42.87 59.16 -16.41
N ASN A 397 41.95 58.88 -17.35
CA ASN A 397 42.16 59.16 -18.77
C ASN A 397 42.33 60.66 -19.06
N GLN A 398 41.52 61.53 -18.45
CA GLN A 398 41.63 62.98 -18.58
C GLN A 398 42.98 63.50 -18.06
N LEU A 399 43.36 63.12 -16.83
CA LEU A 399 44.65 63.48 -16.24
C LEU A 399 45.84 62.96 -17.08
N LYS A 400 45.69 61.81 -17.73
CA LYS A 400 46.70 61.24 -18.63
C LYS A 400 46.85 62.04 -19.94
N VAL A 401 45.77 62.61 -20.47
CA VAL A 401 45.83 63.56 -21.60
C VAL A 401 46.53 64.85 -21.18
N GLU A 402 46.13 65.46 -20.06
CA GLU A 402 46.77 66.67 -19.54
C GLU A 402 48.28 66.47 -19.23
N LEU A 403 48.67 65.28 -18.79
CA LEU A 403 50.09 64.93 -18.61
C LEU A 403 50.86 64.73 -19.92
N SER A 404 50.18 64.40 -21.04
CA SER A 404 50.80 64.42 -22.38
C SER A 404 50.97 65.86 -22.85
N GLU A 405 49.90 66.66 -22.77
CA GLU A 405 49.94 68.08 -23.17
C GLU A 405 51.03 68.84 -22.39
N ARG A 406 51.11 68.68 -21.06
CA ARG A 406 52.14 69.31 -20.24
C ARG A 406 53.56 68.80 -20.57
N ARG A 407 53.72 67.54 -20.97
CA ARG A 407 55.01 67.01 -21.45
C ARG A 407 55.43 67.69 -22.75
N GLU A 408 54.51 67.83 -23.71
CA GLU A 408 54.75 68.49 -24.98
C GLU A 408 55.11 69.98 -24.79
N HIS A 409 54.45 70.69 -23.85
CA HIS A 409 54.82 72.05 -23.47
C HIS A 409 56.23 72.14 -22.86
N VAL A 410 56.61 71.20 -21.98
CA VAL A 410 57.97 71.13 -21.40
C VAL A 410 59.01 70.84 -22.48
N GLU A 411 58.72 69.97 -23.44
CA GLU A 411 59.60 69.74 -24.58
C GLU A 411 59.80 70.97 -25.47
N VAL A 412 58.74 71.76 -25.71
CA VAL A 412 58.84 73.03 -26.43
C VAL A 412 59.72 74.01 -25.66
N LEU A 413 59.49 74.18 -24.36
CA LEU A 413 60.31 75.05 -23.50
C LEU A 413 61.78 74.62 -23.45
N ASN A 414 62.07 73.31 -23.42
CA ASN A 414 63.46 72.84 -23.50
C ASN A 414 64.10 73.20 -24.85
N LYS A 415 63.38 72.97 -25.96
CA LYS A 415 63.81 73.35 -27.32
C LYS A 415 63.98 74.88 -27.48
N GLU A 416 63.40 75.70 -26.60
CA GLU A 416 63.66 77.15 -26.53
C GLU A 416 64.85 77.49 -25.63
N PHE A 417 64.96 76.86 -24.46
CA PHE A 417 66.11 76.98 -23.57
C PHE A 417 67.43 76.63 -24.29
N ASP A 418 67.44 75.55 -25.07
CA ASP A 418 68.61 75.14 -25.87
C ASP A 418 69.00 76.21 -26.91
N LYS A 419 68.02 76.89 -27.54
CA LYS A 419 68.29 78.03 -28.44
C LYS A 419 68.87 79.23 -27.70
N PHE A 420 68.40 79.53 -26.49
CA PHE A 420 68.95 80.62 -25.67
C PHE A 420 70.35 80.29 -25.17
N LYS A 421 70.61 79.03 -24.78
CA LYS A 421 71.93 78.54 -24.40
C LYS A 421 72.93 78.67 -25.56
N LEU A 422 72.58 78.20 -26.77
CA LEU A 422 73.43 78.37 -27.95
C LEU A 422 73.72 79.85 -28.26
N LYS A 423 72.75 80.76 -28.11
CA LYS A 423 72.98 82.21 -28.25
C LYS A 423 73.93 82.76 -27.18
N TYR A 424 73.82 82.30 -25.94
CA TYR A 424 74.72 82.69 -24.85
C TYR A 424 76.15 82.20 -25.12
N ASP A 425 76.31 80.94 -25.52
CA ASP A 425 77.60 80.34 -25.85
C ASP A 425 78.27 81.08 -27.04
N MET A 426 77.49 81.48 -28.05
CA MET A 426 77.96 82.33 -29.16
C MET A 426 78.42 83.73 -28.69
N LEU A 427 77.64 84.41 -27.84
CA LEU A 427 77.99 85.75 -27.33
C LEU A 427 79.20 85.71 -26.40
N MET A 428 79.38 84.63 -25.64
CA MET A 428 80.59 84.40 -24.85
C MET A 428 81.82 84.23 -25.73
N ALA A 429 81.73 83.46 -26.82
CA ALA A 429 82.81 83.32 -27.79
C ALA A 429 83.15 84.66 -28.49
N GLU A 430 82.17 85.49 -28.81
CA GLU A 430 82.41 86.83 -29.36
C GLU A 430 83.10 87.75 -28.33
N LYS A 431 82.63 87.74 -27.08
CA LYS A 431 83.23 88.48 -25.96
C LYS A 431 84.69 88.08 -25.75
N ASP A 432 85.00 86.79 -25.74
CA ASP A 432 86.38 86.33 -25.52
C ASP A 432 87.26 86.66 -26.74
N GLY A 433 86.69 86.64 -27.96
CA GLY A 433 87.31 87.17 -29.19
C GLY A 433 87.42 88.70 -29.25
N LEU A 434 86.69 89.45 -28.42
CA LEU A 434 86.89 90.89 -28.18
C LEU A 434 88.00 91.12 -27.16
N ILE A 435 88.03 90.35 -26.06
CA ILE A 435 89.08 90.41 -25.04
C ILE A 435 90.46 90.15 -25.68
N ALA A 436 90.61 89.08 -26.46
CA ALA A 436 91.87 88.78 -27.16
C ALA A 436 92.31 89.90 -28.14
N ARG A 437 91.37 90.67 -28.72
CA ARG A 437 91.67 91.86 -29.53
C ARG A 437 92.10 93.04 -28.68
N VAL A 438 91.47 93.27 -27.52
CA VAL A 438 91.87 94.30 -26.56
C VAL A 438 93.25 93.99 -25.98
N ASP A 439 93.53 92.75 -25.58
CA ASP A 439 94.85 92.33 -25.09
C ASP A 439 95.95 92.53 -26.15
N SER A 440 95.65 92.17 -27.41
CA SER A 440 96.56 92.44 -28.55
C SER A 440 96.80 93.94 -28.75
N LEU A 441 95.76 94.78 -28.65
CA LEU A 441 95.91 96.23 -28.74
C LEU A 441 96.66 96.83 -27.55
N MET A 442 96.45 96.33 -26.33
CA MET A 442 97.21 96.74 -25.14
C MET A 442 98.69 96.34 -25.24
N ALA A 443 98.98 95.14 -25.76
CA ALA A 443 100.36 94.72 -26.04
C ALA A 443 101.01 95.64 -27.07
N ASN A 444 100.32 95.95 -28.18
CA ASN A 444 100.81 96.89 -29.19
C ASN A 444 101.00 98.32 -28.64
N LEU A 445 100.09 98.82 -27.80
CA LEU A 445 100.23 100.12 -27.13
C LEU A 445 101.45 100.12 -26.20
N SER A 446 101.60 99.12 -25.31
CA SER A 446 102.77 99.04 -24.44
C SER A 446 104.09 98.96 -25.21
N ALA A 447 104.11 98.30 -26.38
CA ALA A 447 105.26 98.30 -27.28
C ALA A 447 105.55 99.68 -27.90
N ARG A 448 104.50 100.50 -28.16
CA ARG A 448 104.67 101.90 -28.59
C ARG A 448 105.09 102.81 -27.44
N ASP A 449 104.56 102.62 -26.24
CA ASP A 449 104.95 103.38 -25.06
C ASP A 449 106.42 103.12 -24.70
N ASN A 450 106.89 101.88 -24.82
CA ASN A 450 108.31 101.53 -24.71
C ASN A 450 109.18 102.23 -25.78
N GLN A 451 108.69 102.37 -27.02
CA GLN A 451 109.38 103.14 -28.08
C GLN A 451 109.37 104.65 -27.79
N ILE A 452 108.28 105.19 -27.23
CA ILE A 452 108.18 106.59 -26.83
C ILE A 452 109.16 106.87 -25.68
N GLN A 453 109.20 106.05 -24.63
CA GLN A 453 110.16 106.18 -23.53
C GLN A 453 111.63 106.07 -24.00
N GLU A 454 111.92 105.29 -25.05
CA GLU A 454 113.24 105.26 -25.69
C GLU A 454 113.58 106.59 -26.38
N ILE A 455 112.63 107.17 -27.12
CA ILE A 455 112.78 108.47 -27.78
C ILE A 455 112.89 109.60 -26.75
N GLU A 456 112.07 109.60 -25.70
CA GLU A 456 112.12 110.56 -24.59
C GLU A 456 113.46 110.49 -23.84
N ARG A 457 113.99 109.29 -23.60
CA ARG A 457 115.33 109.06 -23.04
C ARG A 457 116.43 109.62 -23.95
N TYR A 458 116.33 109.41 -25.26
CA TYR A 458 117.28 109.96 -26.23
C TYR A 458 117.20 111.50 -26.30
N LEU A 459 116.00 112.07 -26.36
CA LEU A 459 115.77 113.52 -26.31
C LEU A 459 116.27 114.14 -25.01
N SER A 460 116.02 113.50 -23.87
CA SER A 460 116.54 113.94 -22.56
C SER A 460 118.08 113.94 -22.51
N GLN A 461 118.73 112.96 -23.15
CA GLN A 461 120.19 112.93 -23.28
C GLN A 461 120.70 114.02 -24.24
N LEU A 462 119.95 114.35 -25.30
CA LEU A 462 120.26 115.46 -26.20
C LEU A 462 120.14 116.81 -25.49
N CYS A 463 119.06 117.02 -24.72
CA CYS A 463 118.84 118.24 -23.94
C CYS A 463 119.96 118.47 -22.92
N LYS A 464 120.40 117.42 -22.20
CA LYS A 464 121.55 117.53 -21.28
C LYS A 464 122.84 117.93 -21.98
N LYS A 465 123.14 117.37 -23.16
CA LYS A 465 124.29 117.81 -23.96
C LYS A 465 124.18 119.25 -24.44
N GLN A 466 122.98 119.71 -24.75
CA GLN A 466 122.74 121.11 -25.11
C GLN A 466 122.91 122.04 -23.90
N GLU A 467 122.49 121.62 -22.70
CA GLU A 467 122.70 122.32 -21.43
C GLU A 467 124.20 122.38 -21.07
N GLU A 468 124.91 121.26 -21.15
CA GLU A 468 126.38 121.16 -20.98
C GLU A 468 127.12 122.12 -21.94
N LEU A 469 126.76 122.13 -23.24
CA LEU A 469 127.34 123.05 -24.23
C LEU A 469 126.96 124.53 -23.99
N ILE A 470 125.78 124.80 -23.44
CA ILE A 470 125.37 126.15 -23.03
C ILE A 470 126.19 126.61 -21.82
N ASP A 471 126.47 125.75 -20.85
CA ASP A 471 127.33 126.05 -19.71
C ASP A 471 128.80 126.24 -20.13
N GLU A 472 129.35 125.40 -21.00
CA GLU A 472 130.68 125.60 -21.60
C GLU A 472 130.78 126.93 -22.36
N SER A 473 129.72 127.28 -23.12
CA SER A 473 129.61 128.56 -23.82
C SER A 473 129.52 129.75 -22.85
N GLN A 474 128.72 129.66 -21.79
CA GLN A 474 128.63 130.69 -20.74
C GLN A 474 129.94 130.83 -19.95
N ASN A 475 130.66 129.74 -19.70
CA ASN A 475 131.98 129.76 -19.07
C ASN A 475 133.00 130.46 -19.98
N SER A 476 133.00 130.13 -21.27
CA SER A 476 133.82 130.80 -22.28
C SER A 476 133.49 132.29 -22.38
N GLN A 477 132.20 132.66 -22.35
CA GLN A 477 131.74 134.04 -22.39
C GLN A 477 132.15 134.81 -21.13
N ARG A 478 132.00 134.23 -19.93
CA ARG A 478 132.50 134.82 -18.67
C ARG A 478 134.00 135.09 -18.74
N LEU A 479 134.79 134.14 -19.25
CA LEU A 479 136.24 134.29 -19.37
C LEU A 479 136.64 135.32 -20.44
N ILE A 480 135.86 135.45 -21.52
CA ILE A 480 135.97 136.54 -22.49
C ILE A 480 135.69 137.90 -21.84
N ASP A 481 134.67 138.01 -20.99
CA ASP A 481 134.31 139.28 -20.33
C ASP A 481 135.28 139.65 -19.20
N GLU A 482 135.85 138.67 -18.50
CA GLU A 482 136.95 138.86 -17.55
C GLU A 482 138.25 139.32 -18.26
N LEU A 483 138.53 138.77 -19.45
CA LEU A 483 139.62 139.26 -20.31
C LEU A 483 139.36 140.68 -20.85
N LYS A 484 138.11 141.04 -21.20
CA LYS A 484 137.75 142.43 -21.56
C LYS A 484 137.98 143.38 -20.39
N LEU A 485 137.52 143.03 -19.19
CA LEU A 485 137.77 143.81 -17.98
C LEU A 485 139.27 144.03 -17.76
N ARG A 486 140.09 142.99 -17.95
CA ARG A 486 141.54 143.09 -17.83
C ARG A 486 142.19 143.94 -18.95
N ILE A 487 141.62 143.94 -20.15
CA ILE A 487 142.02 144.85 -21.23
C ILE A 487 141.68 146.30 -20.85
N ASP A 488 140.49 146.56 -20.30
CA ASP A 488 140.08 147.89 -19.83
C ASP A 488 140.95 148.38 -18.66
N GLU A 489 141.31 147.52 -17.69
CA GLU A 489 142.27 147.85 -16.63
C GLU A 489 143.64 148.25 -17.19
N LEU A 490 144.16 147.46 -18.14
CA LEU A 490 145.44 147.74 -18.81
C LEU A 490 145.37 149.01 -19.66
N GLN A 491 144.24 149.27 -20.33
CA GLN A 491 144.00 150.48 -21.11
C GLN A 491 143.97 151.72 -20.21
N ASN A 492 143.30 151.65 -19.05
CA ASN A 492 143.28 152.72 -18.06
C ASN A 492 144.70 153.03 -17.51
N GLU A 493 145.52 152.02 -17.25
CA GLU A 493 146.92 152.23 -16.85
C GLU A 493 147.79 152.77 -18.00
N VAL A 494 147.56 152.34 -19.25
CA VAL A 494 148.20 152.92 -20.45
C VAL A 494 147.83 154.38 -20.62
N ASP A 495 146.56 154.76 -20.40
CA ASP A 495 146.13 156.16 -20.48
C ASP A 495 146.62 156.99 -19.28
N ARG A 496 146.73 156.41 -18.08
CA ARG A 496 147.40 157.05 -16.94
C ARG A 496 148.88 157.30 -17.22
N GLN A 497 149.57 156.34 -17.87
CA GLN A 497 150.95 156.54 -18.34
C GLN A 497 151.01 157.59 -19.46
N ARG A 498 150.03 157.63 -20.37
CA ARG A 498 149.92 158.65 -21.42
C ARG A 498 149.82 160.07 -20.84
N VAL A 499 149.07 160.26 -19.74
CA VAL A 499 148.99 161.54 -19.01
C VAL A 499 150.33 161.90 -18.37
N VAL A 500 150.98 160.98 -17.65
CA VAL A 500 152.31 161.23 -17.06
C VAL A 500 153.35 161.59 -18.15
N ILE A 501 153.25 160.98 -19.33
CA ILE A 501 154.09 161.31 -20.50
C ILE A 501 153.72 162.67 -21.11
N SER A 502 152.44 163.07 -21.16
CA SER A 502 152.04 164.39 -21.66
C SER A 502 152.48 165.51 -20.74
N ASP A 503 152.36 165.32 -19.43
CA ASP A 503 152.69 166.31 -18.41
C ASP A 503 154.21 166.52 -18.37
N GLY A 504 154.99 165.44 -18.28
CA GLY A 504 156.46 165.46 -18.40
C GLY A 504 156.98 165.82 -19.80
N ALA A 505 156.10 166.05 -20.78
CA ALA A 505 156.42 166.66 -22.08
C ALA A 505 156.00 168.13 -22.14
N GLU A 506 154.95 168.56 -21.43
CA GLU A 506 154.57 169.96 -21.31
C GLU A 506 155.50 170.73 -20.36
N GLU A 507 155.97 170.12 -19.26
CA GLU A 507 157.05 170.69 -18.42
C GLU A 507 158.30 171.01 -19.26
N LYS A 508 158.65 170.12 -20.21
CA LYS A 508 159.77 170.34 -21.14
C LYS A 508 159.46 171.44 -22.15
N ARG A 509 158.21 171.57 -22.62
CA ARG A 509 157.79 172.67 -23.51
C ARG A 509 157.73 174.01 -22.78
N GLU A 510 157.33 174.04 -21.51
CA GLU A 510 157.37 175.22 -20.65
C GLU A 510 158.82 175.67 -20.43
N ALA A 511 159.72 174.75 -20.07
CA ALA A 511 161.16 175.05 -19.94
C ALA A 511 161.76 175.63 -21.23
N ILE A 512 161.36 175.13 -22.41
CA ILE A 512 161.74 175.70 -23.71
C ILE A 512 161.13 177.09 -23.92
N ARG A 513 159.85 177.30 -23.59
CA ARG A 513 159.17 178.61 -23.71
C ARG A 513 159.83 179.68 -22.82
N GLN A 514 160.18 179.33 -21.58
CA GLN A 514 160.96 180.19 -20.66
C GLN A 514 162.34 180.55 -21.26
N LEU A 515 163.06 179.56 -21.80
CA LEU A 515 164.38 179.77 -22.39
C LEU A 515 164.33 180.72 -23.61
N CYS A 516 163.37 180.52 -24.51
CA CYS A 516 163.15 181.38 -25.67
C CYS A 516 162.83 182.83 -25.29
N PHE A 517 162.01 183.05 -24.24
CA PHE A 517 161.65 184.39 -23.79
C PHE A 517 162.87 185.18 -23.28
N SER A 518 163.80 184.50 -22.59
CA SER A 518 165.06 185.11 -22.15
C SER A 518 165.99 185.46 -23.34
N LEU A 519 166.01 184.62 -24.38
CA LEU A 519 166.82 184.81 -25.58
C LEU A 519 166.40 186.05 -26.38
N GLU A 520 165.10 186.27 -26.57
CA GLU A 520 164.61 187.45 -27.32
C GLU A 520 164.90 188.77 -26.59
N HIS A 521 164.89 188.75 -25.24
CA HIS A 521 165.22 189.93 -24.42
C HIS A 521 166.68 190.37 -24.60
N TYR A 522 167.64 189.44 -24.59
CA TYR A 522 169.05 189.74 -24.88
C TYR A 522 169.26 190.20 -26.33
N ARG A 523 168.46 189.70 -27.28
CA ARG A 523 168.55 190.05 -28.69
C ARG A 523 168.14 191.50 -28.97
N SER A 524 167.06 191.96 -28.32
CA SER A 524 166.58 193.34 -28.38
C SER A 524 167.65 194.35 -27.95
N GLY A 525 168.21 194.19 -26.73
CA GLY A 525 169.21 195.13 -26.20
C GLY A 525 170.49 195.24 -27.04
N TYR A 526 170.87 194.18 -27.75
CA TYR A 526 172.06 194.17 -28.60
C TYR A 526 171.88 194.95 -29.93
N GLN A 527 170.64 195.16 -30.37
CA GLN A 527 170.36 195.99 -31.55
C GLN A 527 170.39 197.49 -31.21
N GLU A 528 169.89 197.87 -30.04
CA GLU A 528 169.92 199.27 -29.57
C GLU A 528 171.36 199.77 -29.34
N LEU A 529 172.22 198.94 -28.72
CA LEU A 529 173.62 199.29 -28.48
C LEU A 529 174.41 199.58 -29.78
N ARG A 530 174.01 198.98 -30.91
CA ARG A 530 174.67 199.16 -32.22
C ARG A 530 174.31 200.45 -32.95
N GLN A 531 173.25 201.16 -32.55
CA GLN A 531 172.93 202.49 -33.09
C GLN A 531 173.77 203.62 -32.45
N ALA A 532 174.27 203.42 -31.23
CA ALA A 532 174.85 204.49 -30.43
C ALA A 532 176.36 204.75 -30.65
N ILE A 533 177.10 203.87 -31.32
CA ILE A 533 178.57 203.90 -31.37
C ILE A 533 179.14 203.76 -32.78
N ILE A 534 179.24 204.89 -33.48
CA ILE A 534 180.38 205.36 -34.32
C ILE A 534 179.97 206.73 -34.86
N GLY A 535 180.45 207.81 -34.21
CA GLY A 535 179.85 209.12 -34.45
C GLY A 535 180.46 210.35 -33.80
N HIS A 536 181.75 210.36 -33.42
CA HIS A 536 182.54 211.61 -33.37
C HIS A 536 184.05 211.37 -33.18
N ARG A 537 184.80 211.32 -34.29
CA ARG A 537 186.19 211.79 -34.32
C ARG A 537 186.59 212.23 -35.73
N TRP A 538 186.41 213.52 -36.01
CA TRP A 538 187.49 214.33 -36.57
C TRP A 538 187.82 215.44 -35.56
N ASN A 539 188.64 215.06 -34.58
CA ASN A 539 189.57 215.89 -33.84
C ASN A 539 190.63 214.92 -33.25
N VAL A 540 191.88 214.90 -33.71
CA VAL A 540 192.51 215.75 -34.74
C VAL A 540 193.71 215.01 -35.38
N VAL A 541 193.97 215.25 -36.67
CA VAL A 541 195.24 215.06 -37.44
C VAL A 541 195.83 213.65 -37.65
N MET A 542 196.60 213.56 -38.75
CA MET A 542 197.27 212.40 -39.37
C MET A 542 198.49 211.87 -38.60
N ALA A 543 198.73 210.56 -38.69
CA ALA A 543 200.06 209.96 -38.86
C ALA A 543 199.92 208.48 -39.30
N ALA A 544 200.65 208.08 -40.35
CA ALA A 544 200.71 206.73 -40.95
C ALA A 544 199.38 206.16 -41.49
#